data_AF-A0A382CIV3-F1
#
_entry.id   AF-A0A382CIV3-F1
#
_cell.length_a   1.000
_cell.length_b   1.000
_cell.length_c   1.000
_cell.angle_alpha   90.00
_cell.angle_beta   90.00
_cell.angle_gamma   90.00
#
_symmetry.space_group_name_H-M   'P 1'
#
loop_
_entity.id
_entity.type
_entity.pdbx_description
1 polymer ?
#
loop_
_entity_poly.entity_id
_entity_poly.type
_entity_poly.pdbx_seq_one_letter_code
_entity_poly.pdbx_strand_id
1 'polypeptide(L)'
;MTIIDTNFDVYSDTPKGRDPDSYSATLRKYHQILWSKPLPNGVMFGLEDNIPRLLQHKSELGEFLLSSDSIGHTYSKVKSMSPIVDQIPSEEIKAFFTVCSTIGAYIIFPAKKVDNKMTINGSR
;
A
#
# COMPACT_ATOMS: atom_id res chain seq x y z
N MET A 1 2.44 -21.38 -10.14
CA MET A 1 2.23 -20.00 -10.63
C MET A 1 2.33 -19.08 -9.43
N THR A 2 3.31 -18.19 -9.41
CA THR A 2 3.37 -17.11 -8.42
C THR A 2 2.24 -16.14 -8.70
N ILE A 3 1.27 -16.07 -7.79
CA ILE A 3 0.08 -15.21 -7.90
C ILE A 3 0.45 -13.71 -7.80
N ILE A 4 1.65 -13.41 -7.30
CA ILE A 4 2.16 -12.06 -7.07
C ILE A 4 3.49 -11.91 -7.81
N ASP A 5 3.56 -10.93 -8.71
CA ASP A 5 4.83 -10.46 -9.28
C ASP A 5 5.41 -9.36 -8.39
N THR A 6 6.54 -9.68 -7.75
CA THR A 6 7.24 -8.75 -6.86
C THR A 6 7.96 -7.63 -7.58
N ASN A 7 8.08 -7.70 -8.92
CA ASN A 7 8.69 -6.66 -9.74
C ASN A 7 7.63 -5.77 -10.43
N PHE A 8 6.34 -6.03 -10.20
CA PHE A 8 5.27 -5.22 -10.77
C PHE A 8 5.32 -3.79 -10.24
N ASP A 9 5.40 -2.83 -11.16
CA ASP A 9 5.32 -1.40 -10.87
C ASP A 9 3.85 -0.98 -10.69
N VAL A 10 3.46 -0.62 -9.47
CA VAL A 10 2.09 -0.21 -9.14
C VAL A 10 1.66 1.08 -9.83
N TYR A 11 2.59 1.88 -10.34
CA TYR A 11 2.23 3.04 -11.14
C TYR A 11 1.83 2.66 -12.57
N SER A 12 2.17 1.46 -13.05
CA SER A 12 1.87 1.02 -14.42
C SER A 12 0.36 0.83 -14.68
N ASP A 13 -0.42 0.48 -13.66
CA ASP A 13 -1.88 0.37 -13.73
C ASP A 13 -2.61 1.51 -12.99
N THR A 14 -1.87 2.45 -12.41
CA THR A 14 -2.41 3.63 -11.75
C THR A 14 -2.65 4.75 -12.78
N PRO A 15 -3.84 5.38 -12.82
CA PRO A 15 -4.06 6.51 -13.72
C PRO A 15 -3.07 7.65 -13.45
N LYS A 16 -2.61 8.29 -14.51
CA LYS A 16 -1.56 9.33 -14.43
C LYS A 16 -1.92 10.42 -13.39
N GLY A 17 -0.97 10.71 -12.50
CA GLY A 17 -1.12 11.72 -11.45
C GLY A 17 -2.00 11.28 -10.28
N ARG A 18 -2.42 10.01 -10.24
CA ARG A 18 -3.13 9.44 -9.10
C ARG A 18 -2.19 8.68 -8.18
N ASP A 19 -2.67 8.50 -6.98
CA ASP A 19 -2.03 7.77 -5.91
C ASP A 19 -2.25 6.26 -6.08
N PRO A 20 -1.19 5.43 -6.16
CA PRO A 20 -1.34 3.99 -6.35
C PRO A 20 -2.05 3.29 -5.20
N ASP A 21 -1.90 3.77 -3.97
CA ASP A 21 -2.62 3.21 -2.81
C ASP A 21 -4.14 3.25 -2.99
N SER A 22 -4.59 4.30 -3.65
CA SER A 22 -6.00 4.56 -3.94
C SER A 22 -6.48 3.92 -5.25
N TYR A 23 -5.61 3.73 -6.25
CA TYR A 23 -6.05 3.47 -7.63
C TYR A 23 -5.42 2.27 -8.34
N SER A 24 -4.31 1.71 -7.84
CA SER A 24 -3.76 0.49 -8.43
C SER A 24 -4.66 -0.71 -8.10
N ALA A 25 -5.23 -1.33 -9.13
CA ALA A 25 -6.06 -2.52 -8.96
C ALA A 25 -5.19 -3.73 -8.59
N THR A 26 -3.99 -3.80 -9.16
CA THR A 26 -3.02 -4.87 -8.92
C THR A 26 -2.47 -4.80 -7.51
N LEU A 27 -2.09 -3.62 -7.01
CA LEU A 27 -1.65 -3.44 -5.61
C LEU A 27 -2.73 -3.92 -4.63
N ARG A 28 -3.97 -3.46 -4.81
CA ARG A 28 -5.10 -3.89 -3.97
C ARG A 28 -5.31 -5.41 -4.03
N LYS A 29 -5.19 -6.00 -5.22
CA LYS A 29 -5.31 -7.46 -5.40
C LYS A 29 -4.19 -8.21 -4.68
N TYR A 30 -2.95 -7.75 -4.77
CA TYR A 30 -1.82 -8.32 -4.05
C TYR A 30 -2.01 -8.24 -2.54
N HIS A 31 -2.47 -7.11 -2.01
CA HIS A 31 -2.83 -7.02 -0.60
C HIS A 31 -3.95 -8.00 -0.21
N GLN A 32 -5.00 -8.14 -1.02
CA GLN A 32 -6.04 -9.13 -0.80
C GLN A 32 -5.46 -10.53 -0.65
N ILE A 33 -4.55 -10.94 -1.55
CA ILE A 33 -3.94 -12.27 -1.55
C ILE A 33 -3.00 -12.47 -0.36
N LEU A 34 -2.11 -11.51 -0.08
CA LEU A 34 -1.11 -11.61 0.99
C LEU A 34 -1.74 -11.64 2.38
N TRP A 35 -2.79 -10.85 2.58
CA TRP A 35 -3.39 -10.63 3.89
C TRP A 35 -4.65 -11.45 4.13
N SER A 36 -5.19 -12.13 3.10
CA SER A 36 -6.24 -13.13 3.30
C SER A 36 -5.66 -14.45 3.79
N LYS A 37 -5.74 -14.72 5.10
CA LYS A 37 -5.16 -15.94 5.69
C LYS A 37 -5.87 -16.37 6.97
N PRO A 38 -5.72 -17.64 7.40
CA PRO A 38 -6.12 -18.06 8.73
C PRO A 38 -5.37 -17.27 9.80
N LEU A 39 -6.10 -16.77 10.79
CA LEU A 39 -5.53 -16.16 11.98
C LEU A 39 -5.02 -17.24 12.95
N PRO A 40 -4.25 -16.89 14.00
CA PRO A 40 -3.75 -17.87 14.97
C PRO A 40 -4.84 -18.70 15.67
N ASN A 41 -6.08 -18.20 15.72
CA ASN A 41 -7.24 -18.94 16.24
C ASN A 41 -7.89 -19.88 15.21
N GLY A 42 -7.32 -20.02 14.01
CA GLY A 42 -7.82 -20.87 12.92
C GLY A 42 -8.92 -20.24 12.07
N VAL A 43 -9.52 -19.13 12.49
CA VAL A 43 -10.57 -18.45 11.73
C VAL A 43 -9.96 -17.73 10.53
N MET A 44 -10.63 -17.83 9.38
CA MET A 44 -10.15 -17.21 8.13
C MET A 44 -10.37 -15.69 8.14
N PHE A 45 -9.29 -14.92 8.04
CA PHE A 45 -9.36 -13.49 7.76
C PHE A 45 -9.42 -13.26 6.25
N GLY A 46 -10.59 -13.47 5.63
CA GLY A 46 -10.78 -13.24 4.20
C GLY A 46 -10.99 -11.76 3.87
N LEU A 47 -10.30 -11.25 2.86
CA LEU A 47 -10.46 -9.88 2.37
C LEU A 47 -11.20 -9.85 1.03
N GLU A 48 -12.11 -8.89 0.90
CA GLU A 48 -12.86 -8.60 -0.32
C GLU A 48 -12.58 -7.16 -0.77
N ASP A 49 -12.55 -6.92 -2.08
CA ASP A 49 -12.29 -5.61 -2.69
C ASP A 49 -13.56 -4.94 -3.23
N ASN A 50 -14.70 -5.25 -2.61
CA ASN A 50 -16.03 -4.76 -2.97
C ASN A 50 -16.23 -3.26 -2.72
N ILE A 51 -15.38 -2.66 -1.87
CA ILE A 51 -15.43 -1.24 -1.55
C ILE A 51 -14.34 -0.52 -2.34
N PRO A 52 -14.67 0.54 -3.12
CA PRO A 52 -13.66 1.29 -3.84
C PRO A 52 -12.51 1.73 -2.94
N ARG A 53 -11.28 1.41 -3.36
CA ARG A 53 -10.01 1.79 -2.71
C ARG A 53 -9.73 1.14 -1.35
N LEU A 54 -10.59 0.24 -0.89
CA LEU A 54 -10.43 -0.42 0.40
C LEU A 54 -10.50 -1.94 0.24
N LEU A 55 -10.01 -2.64 1.26
CA LEU A 55 -10.28 -4.06 1.48
C LEU A 55 -11.18 -4.19 2.70
N GLN A 56 -12.17 -5.07 2.61
CA GLN A 56 -13.11 -5.34 3.68
C GLN A 56 -12.93 -6.77 4.18
N HIS A 57 -12.87 -6.93 5.49
CA HIS A 57 -13.14 -8.20 6.17
C HIS A 57 -14.49 -8.10 6.88
N LYS A 58 -15.30 -9.16 6.80
CA LYS A 58 -16.54 -9.28 7.57
C LYS A 58 -16.78 -10.75 7.93
N SER A 59 -16.74 -11.07 9.22
CA SER A 59 -17.01 -12.41 9.76
C SER A 59 -17.52 -12.33 11.21
N GLU A 60 -17.62 -13.47 11.91
CA GLU A 60 -17.86 -13.50 13.35
C GLU A 60 -16.77 -12.79 14.18
N LEU A 61 -15.58 -12.55 13.63
CA LEU A 61 -14.51 -11.77 14.28
C LEU A 61 -14.77 -10.26 14.25
N GLY A 62 -15.74 -9.83 13.45
CA GLY A 62 -16.10 -8.42 13.26
C GLY A 62 -15.88 -7.92 11.83
N GLU A 63 -15.97 -6.61 11.68
CA GLU A 63 -15.84 -5.91 10.40
C GLU A 63 -14.64 -4.95 10.43
N PHE A 64 -13.76 -5.12 9.44
CA PHE A 64 -12.55 -4.31 9.29
C PHE A 64 -12.49 -3.73 7.89
N LEU A 65 -12.20 -2.43 7.81
CA LEU A 65 -11.88 -1.73 6.57
C LEU A 65 -10.39 -1.42 6.58
N LEU A 66 -9.70 -1.78 5.49
CA LEU A 66 -8.26 -1.66 5.36
C LEU A 66 -7.92 -0.81 4.13
N SER A 67 -7.00 0.13 4.29
CA SER A 67 -6.44 0.96 3.21
C SER A 67 -4.96 0.66 3.03
N SER A 68 -4.46 0.78 1.80
CA SER A 68 -3.02 0.73 1.51
C SER A 68 -2.34 2.07 1.85
N ASP A 69 -1.06 2.02 2.19
CA ASP A 69 -0.14 3.16 2.09
C ASP A 69 1.27 2.68 1.75
N SER A 70 2.07 3.54 1.14
CA SER A 70 3.49 3.31 0.95
C SER A 70 4.25 3.39 2.28
N ILE A 71 5.09 2.41 2.54
CA ILE A 71 6.11 2.41 3.59
C ILE A 71 7.50 2.75 3.03
N GLY A 72 7.64 2.81 1.70
CA GLY A 72 8.83 3.27 1.02
C GLY A 72 8.91 4.80 1.01
N HIS A 73 9.81 5.37 1.81
CA HIS A 73 10.02 6.81 1.83
C HIS A 73 10.97 7.26 0.73
N THR A 74 10.52 8.22 -0.09
CA THR A 74 11.36 8.87 -1.10
C THR A 74 11.42 10.38 -0.83
N TYR A 75 12.59 10.98 -1.05
CA TYR A 75 12.85 12.38 -0.71
C TYR A 75 13.28 13.24 -1.91
N SER A 76 13.33 12.66 -3.11
CA SER A 76 13.79 13.35 -4.32
C SER A 76 12.95 14.58 -4.68
N LYS A 77 11.71 14.65 -4.18
CA LYS A 77 10.80 15.80 -4.37
C LYS A 77 10.70 16.72 -3.15
N VAL A 78 11.43 16.44 -2.07
CA VAL A 78 11.40 17.23 -0.84
C VAL A 78 12.44 18.34 -0.93
N LYS A 79 11.98 19.59 -1.07
CA LYS A 79 12.85 20.76 -1.33
C LYS A 79 13.96 20.96 -0.29
N SER A 80 13.70 20.67 0.98
CA SER A 80 14.72 20.77 2.04
C SER A 80 15.83 19.73 1.91
N MET A 81 15.60 18.65 1.16
CA MET A 81 16.55 17.58 0.92
C MET A 81 17.38 17.79 -0.36
N SER A 82 17.08 18.82 -1.16
CA SER A 82 17.83 19.13 -2.40
C SER A 82 19.35 19.14 -2.23
N PRO A 83 19.94 19.74 -1.16
CA PRO A 83 21.39 19.70 -0.98
C PRO A 83 22.00 18.30 -0.93
N ILE A 84 21.23 17.29 -0.51
CA ILE A 84 21.67 15.89 -0.46
C ILE A 84 21.31 15.18 -1.77
N VAL A 85 20.07 15.34 -2.24
CA VAL A 85 19.54 14.68 -3.44
C VAL A 85 20.35 15.06 -4.68
N ASP A 86 20.76 16.33 -4.82
CA ASP A 86 21.50 16.83 -5.98
C ASP A 86 22.91 16.24 -6.10
N GLN A 87 23.41 15.57 -5.05
CA GLN A 87 24.71 14.86 -5.06
C GLN A 87 24.58 13.40 -5.52
N ILE A 88 23.36 12.87 -5.68
CA ILE A 88 23.10 11.48 -6.02
C ILE A 88 22.80 11.38 -7.52
N PRO A 89 23.41 10.44 -8.28
CA PRO A 89 23.08 10.22 -9.68
C PRO A 89 21.58 9.97 -9.90
N SER A 90 21.01 10.60 -10.93
CA SER A 90 19.58 10.49 -11.23
C SER A 90 19.11 9.06 -11.47
N GLU A 91 19.97 8.22 -12.06
CA GLU A 91 19.67 6.81 -12.30
C GLU A 91 19.55 6.01 -10.99
N GLU A 92 20.33 6.33 -9.95
CA GLU A 92 20.22 5.68 -8.64
C GLU A 92 18.92 6.08 -7.95
N ILE A 93 18.54 7.35 -8.01
CA ILE A 93 17.26 7.84 -7.47
C ILE A 93 16.10 7.12 -8.16
N LYS A 94 16.16 6.99 -9.49
CA LYS A 94 15.14 6.30 -10.29
C LYS A 94 15.07 4.81 -9.96
N ALA A 95 16.21 4.14 -9.86
CA ALA A 95 16.27 2.73 -9.49
C ALA A 95 15.67 2.48 -8.10
N PHE A 96 15.98 3.33 -7.12
CA PHE A 96 15.38 3.25 -5.79
C PHE A 96 13.87 3.50 -5.82
N PHE A 97 13.42 4.52 -6.56
CA PHE A 97 11.99 4.79 -6.73
C PHE A 97 11.24 3.60 -7.37
N THR A 98 11.84 2.93 -8.36
CA THR A 98 11.27 1.71 -8.95
C THR A 98 11.10 0.60 -7.92
N VAL A 99 12.09 0.37 -7.04
CA VAL A 99 11.94 -0.60 -5.94
C VAL A 99 10.81 -0.21 -4.99
N CYS A 100 10.71 1.08 -4.64
CA CYS A 100 9.63 1.62 -3.82
C CYS A 100 8.25 1.62 -4.51
N SER A 101 8.18 1.27 -5.79
CA SER A 101 6.94 1.19 -6.56
C SER A 101 6.42 -0.25 -6.69
N THR A 102 6.96 -1.19 -5.92
CA THR A 102 6.55 -2.60 -5.91
C THR A 102 5.80 -2.95 -4.64
N ILE A 103 5.07 -4.07 -4.63
CA ILE A 103 4.33 -4.56 -3.45
C ILE A 103 5.17 -4.64 -2.17
N GLY A 104 6.50 -4.81 -2.27
CA GLY A 104 7.40 -4.85 -1.12
C GLY A 104 7.49 -3.52 -0.35
N ALA A 105 7.05 -2.41 -0.94
CA ALA A 105 7.11 -1.08 -0.37
C ALA A 105 5.75 -0.54 0.10
N TYR A 106 4.72 -1.40 0.18
CA TYR A 106 3.36 -1.04 0.57
C TYR A 106 2.83 -1.95 1.68
N ILE A 107 1.97 -1.41 2.55
CA ILE A 107 1.30 -2.17 3.61
C ILE A 107 -0.14 -1.69 3.80
N ILE A 108 -0.96 -2.49 4.48
CA ILE A 108 -2.34 -2.13 4.81
C ILE A 108 -2.49 -1.68 6.26
N PHE A 109 -3.40 -0.74 6.47
CA PHE A 109 -3.74 -0.19 7.78
C PHE A 109 -5.26 -0.18 8.00
N PRO A 110 -5.74 -0.28 9.26
CA PRO A 110 -7.12 0.00 9.59
C PRO A 110 -7.54 1.41 9.14
N ALA A 111 -8.60 1.47 8.33
CA ALA A 111 -9.09 2.69 7.71
C ALA A 111 -10.30 3.31 8.44
N LYS A 112 -10.89 2.59 9.39
CA LYS A 112 -12.05 3.07 10.15
C LYS A 112 -11.61 4.05 11.24
N LYS A 113 -12.16 5.27 11.21
CA LYS A 113 -12.03 6.23 12.32
C LYS A 113 -12.92 5.83 13.49
N VAL A 114 -12.40 6.00 14.71
CA VAL A 114 -13.13 5.78 15.96
C VAL A 114 -13.23 7.13 16.68
N ASP A 115 -14.43 7.51 17.12
CA ASP A 115 -14.70 8.83 17.74
C ASP A 115 -14.20 10.02 16.91
N ASN A 116 -14.24 9.87 15.58
CA ASN A 116 -13.72 10.84 14.61
C ASN A 116 -12.21 11.15 14.75
N LYS A 117 -11.46 10.33 15.49
CA LYS A 117 -10.00 10.46 15.64
C LYS A 117 -9.28 10.00 14.37
N MET A 118 -8.04 10.45 14.21
CA MET A 118 -7.17 9.99 13.14
C MET A 118 -6.99 8.47 13.21
N THR A 119 -6.92 7.83 12.05
CA THR A 119 -6.51 6.42 11.97
C THR A 119 -5.03 6.30 12.33
N ILE A 120 -4.56 5.08 12.61
CA ILE A 120 -3.14 4.84 12.90
C ILE A 120 -2.21 5.36 11.79
N ASN A 121 -2.62 5.21 10.53
CA ASN A 121 -1.87 5.75 9.40
C ASN A 121 -1.97 7.28 9.31
N GLY A 122 -3.09 7.87 9.72
CA GLY A 122 -3.27 9.32 9.73
C GLY A 122 -2.60 10.04 10.90
N SER A 123 -2.22 9.33 11.96
CA SER A 123 -1.59 9.88 13.16
C SER A 123 -0.07 9.84 13.15
N ARG A 124 0.54 9.62 11.98
CA ARG A 124 1.99 9.60 11.77
C ARG A 124 2.59 10.99 11.56
#